data_AF-A0A952ZYT1-F1
#
_entry.id   AF-A0A952ZYT1-F1
#
_cell.length_a   1.000
_cell.length_b   1.000
_cell.length_c   1.000
_cell.angle_alpha   90.00
_cell.angle_beta   90.00
_cell.angle_gamma   90.00
#
_symmetry.space_group_name_H-M   'P 1'
#
loop_
_entity.id
_entity.type
_entity.pdbx_description
1 polymer ?
#
loop_
_entity_poly.entity_id
_entity_poly.type
_entity_poly.pdbx_seq_one_letter_code
_entity_poly.pdbx_strand_id
1 'polypeptide(L)'
;MPGQRRDYLLQQTELLRQFVARLVRDRNPAGIDEALQLALSLQEKLFPLPAAEFLALDADEQVSRLLANESPVAGREKCETYAALLREAAFLYELRGRNDFAVGARQLALHVTLLAAPQPPDEATRQLVLKLTNDLAGEPLHAPVAALLAEFEHDEA
;
A
#
# COMPACT_ATOMS: atom_id res chain seq x y z
N MET A 1 -23.66 1.10 -6.25
CA MET A 1 -23.46 2.13 -5.21
C MET A 1 -21.97 2.20 -4.87
N PRO A 2 -21.27 3.30 -5.19
CA PRO A 2 -19.81 3.43 -4.96
C PRO A 2 -19.42 3.28 -3.48
N GLY A 3 -20.24 3.79 -2.55
CA GLY A 3 -19.98 3.71 -1.10
C GLY A 3 -19.96 2.28 -0.54
N GLN A 4 -20.81 1.37 -1.04
CA GLN A 4 -20.84 -0.02 -0.56
C GLN A 4 -19.59 -0.81 -0.94
N ARG A 5 -19.00 -0.56 -2.12
CA ARG A 5 -17.75 -1.21 -2.55
C ARG A 5 -16.57 -0.69 -1.72
N ARG A 6 -16.58 0.59 -1.36
CA ARG A 6 -15.60 1.24 -0.48
C ARG A 6 -15.62 0.63 0.92
N ASP A 7 -16.78 0.61 1.56
CA ASP A 7 -16.91 0.07 2.93
C ASP A 7 -16.49 -1.40 2.98
N TYR A 8 -16.81 -2.15 1.93
CA TYR A 8 -16.36 -3.52 1.76
C TYR A 8 -14.83 -3.65 1.69
N LEU A 9 -14.13 -2.85 0.88
CA LEU A 9 -12.67 -2.95 0.76
C LEU A 9 -11.93 -2.55 2.04
N LEU A 10 -12.41 -1.51 2.72
CA LEU A 10 -11.85 -1.11 4.02
C LEU A 10 -12.07 -2.21 5.06
N GLN A 11 -13.27 -2.78 5.13
CA GLN A 11 -13.57 -3.89 6.02
C GLN A 11 -12.70 -5.12 5.72
N GLN A 12 -12.50 -5.45 4.44
CA GLN A 12 -11.64 -6.57 4.04
C GLN A 12 -10.16 -6.32 4.35
N THR A 13 -9.68 -5.08 4.23
CA THR A 13 -8.32 -4.71 4.59
C THR A 13 -8.11 -4.84 6.11
N GLU A 14 -9.10 -4.45 6.91
CA GLU A 14 -9.04 -4.63 8.36
C GLU A 14 -9.12 -6.12 8.76
N LEU A 15 -9.94 -6.92 8.08
CA LEU A 15 -9.98 -8.37 8.26
C LEU A 15 -8.64 -9.02 7.89
N LEU A 16 -7.98 -8.57 6.82
CA LEU A 16 -6.64 -9.02 6.45
C LEU A 16 -5.66 -8.72 7.59
N ARG A 17 -5.65 -7.49 8.11
CA ARG A 17 -4.77 -7.12 9.23
C ARG A 17 -4.99 -8.00 10.47
N GLN A 18 -6.24 -8.27 10.83
CA GLN A 18 -6.57 -9.17 11.94
C GLN A 18 -6.09 -10.60 11.68
N PHE A 19 -6.24 -11.07 10.43
CA PHE A 19 -5.76 -12.38 10.01
C PHE A 19 -4.23 -12.45 10.10
N VAL A 20 -3.51 -11.45 9.58
CA VAL A 20 -2.05 -11.33 9.69
C VAL A 20 -1.60 -11.36 11.16
N ALA A 21 -2.23 -10.58 12.03
CA ALA A 21 -1.91 -10.55 13.47
C ALA A 21 -2.10 -11.93 14.13
N ARG A 22 -3.10 -12.70 13.70
CA ARG A 22 -3.31 -14.07 14.17
C ARG A 22 -2.24 -15.03 13.67
N LEU A 23 -1.82 -14.92 12.41
CA LEU A 23 -0.78 -15.79 11.83
C LEU A 23 0.56 -15.64 12.54
N VAL A 24 0.93 -14.42 12.94
CA VAL A 24 2.13 -14.16 13.75
C VAL A 24 2.07 -14.91 15.08
N ARG A 25 0.90 -14.89 15.73
CA ARG A 25 0.67 -15.55 17.02
C ARG A 25 0.75 -17.07 16.88
N ASP A 26 0.10 -17.62 15.86
CA ASP A 26 -0.09 -19.06 15.69
C ASP A 26 1.09 -19.72 14.94
N ARG A 27 2.04 -18.93 14.40
CA ARG A 27 3.22 -19.38 13.62
C ARG A 27 2.87 -20.41 12.55
N ASN A 28 1.74 -20.22 11.86
CA ASN A 28 1.24 -21.15 10.86
C ASN A 28 1.68 -20.74 9.44
N PRO A 29 2.67 -21.42 8.82
CA PRO A 29 3.17 -21.06 7.51
C PRO A 29 2.13 -21.27 6.39
N ALA A 30 1.19 -22.22 6.52
CA ALA A 30 0.14 -22.42 5.52
C ALA A 30 -0.80 -21.22 5.41
N GLY A 31 -1.05 -20.54 6.54
CA GLY A 31 -1.91 -19.35 6.55
C GLY A 31 -1.25 -18.11 5.95
N ILE A 32 0.09 -18.06 5.86
CA ILE A 32 0.81 -16.95 5.21
C ILE A 32 0.48 -16.92 3.70
N ASP A 33 0.38 -18.10 3.08
CA ASP A 33 0.07 -18.21 1.65
C ASP A 33 -1.36 -17.78 1.35
N GLU A 34 -2.31 -18.19 2.20
CA GLU A 34 -3.70 -17.74 2.12
C GLU A 34 -3.82 -16.22 2.32
N ALA A 35 -3.06 -15.65 3.26
CA ALA A 35 -3.05 -14.21 3.50
C ALA A 35 -2.47 -13.42 2.32
N LEU A 36 -1.40 -13.90 1.70
CA LEU A 36 -0.82 -13.30 0.50
C LEU A 36 -1.79 -13.36 -0.69
N GLN A 37 -2.47 -14.50 -0.88
CA GLN A 37 -3.51 -14.63 -1.90
C GLN A 37 -4.68 -13.68 -1.64
N LEU A 38 -5.11 -13.55 -0.39
CA LEU A 38 -6.16 -12.60 -0.02
C LEU A 38 -5.72 -11.16 -0.33
N ALA A 39 -4.50 -10.77 0.07
CA ALA A 39 -3.95 -9.45 -0.23
C ALA A 39 -3.95 -9.15 -1.73
N LEU A 40 -3.51 -10.09 -2.56
CA LEU A 40 -3.55 -9.95 -4.03
C LEU A 40 -4.98 -9.83 -4.55
N SER A 41 -5.93 -10.63 -4.06
CA SER A 41 -7.33 -10.56 -4.49
C SER A 41 -7.97 -9.19 -4.16
N LEU A 42 -7.54 -8.55 -3.06
CA LEU A 42 -8.01 -7.21 -2.68
C LEU A 42 -7.42 -6.15 -3.60
N GLN A 43 -6.16 -6.30 -4.01
CA GLN A 43 -5.53 -5.43 -5.01
C GLN A 43 -6.23 -5.57 -6.38
N GLU A 44 -6.55 -6.78 -6.84
CA GLU A 44 -7.31 -6.98 -8.09
C GLU A 44 -8.69 -6.29 -8.06
N LYS A 45 -9.36 -6.32 -6.90
CA LYS A 45 -10.62 -5.59 -6.71
C LYS A 45 -10.45 -4.07 -6.72
N LEU A 46 -9.26 -3.56 -6.44
CA LEU A 46 -8.96 -2.14 -6.44
C LEU A 46 -8.64 -1.64 -7.87
N PHE A 47 -7.90 -2.42 -8.65
CA PHE A 47 -7.45 -2.10 -10.02
C PHE A 47 -8.39 -2.54 -11.15
N PRO A 48 -9.58 -3.07 -10.85
CA PRO A 48 -10.28 -4.09 -11.66
C PRO A 48 -9.51 -4.73 -12.84
N LEU A 49 -8.29 -5.20 -12.58
CA LEU A 49 -7.41 -5.88 -13.53
C LEU A 49 -6.86 -7.17 -12.91
N PRO A 50 -6.55 -8.20 -13.70
CA PRO A 50 -5.82 -9.36 -13.22
C PRO A 50 -4.48 -8.98 -12.59
N ALA A 51 -4.02 -9.75 -11.60
CA ALA A 51 -2.77 -9.46 -10.89
C ALA A 51 -1.56 -9.28 -11.81
N ALA A 52 -1.43 -10.13 -12.81
CA ALA A 52 -0.34 -10.05 -13.78
C ALA A 52 -0.33 -8.73 -14.57
N GLU A 53 -1.50 -8.14 -14.83
CA GLU A 53 -1.62 -6.92 -15.61
C GLU A 53 -1.29 -5.69 -14.77
N PHE A 54 -1.83 -5.57 -13.55
CA PHE A 54 -1.52 -4.41 -12.72
C PHE A 54 -0.09 -4.46 -12.14
N LEU A 55 0.45 -5.64 -11.86
CA LEU A 55 1.84 -5.79 -11.40
C LEU A 55 2.87 -5.47 -12.49
N ALA A 56 2.46 -5.47 -13.76
CA ALA A 56 3.32 -5.08 -14.88
C ALA A 56 3.38 -3.56 -15.10
N LEU A 57 2.45 -2.81 -14.48
CA LEU A 57 2.44 -1.34 -14.51
C LEU A 57 3.52 -0.79 -13.58
N ASP A 58 4.10 0.34 -13.94
CA ASP A 58 4.93 1.10 -13.00
C ASP A 58 4.09 1.79 -11.91
N ALA A 59 4.74 2.34 -10.89
CA ALA A 59 4.03 2.94 -9.76
C ALA A 59 3.17 4.15 -10.16
N ASP A 60 3.68 5.01 -11.05
CA ASP A 60 2.99 6.19 -11.55
C ASP A 60 1.73 5.81 -12.35
N GLU A 61 1.82 4.77 -13.20
CA GLU A 61 0.70 4.19 -13.93
C GLU A 61 -0.31 3.57 -12.97
N GLN A 62 0.13 2.84 -11.95
CA GLN A 62 -0.76 2.27 -10.93
C GLN A 62 -1.54 3.40 -10.21
N VAL A 63 -0.86 4.44 -9.73
CA VAL A 63 -1.52 5.59 -9.10
C VAL A 63 -2.49 6.26 -10.06
N SER A 64 -2.06 6.52 -11.30
CA SER A 64 -2.90 7.14 -12.33
C SER A 64 -4.19 6.34 -12.57
N ARG A 65 -4.12 5.00 -12.56
CA ARG A 65 -5.29 4.12 -12.70
C ARG A 65 -6.22 4.19 -11.49
N LEU A 66 -5.69 4.32 -10.28
CA LEU A 66 -6.50 4.46 -9.06
C LEU A 66 -7.23 5.81 -9.01
N LEU A 67 -6.58 6.87 -9.53
CA LEU A 67 -7.14 8.22 -9.60
C LEU A 67 -8.11 8.42 -10.77
N ALA A 68 -7.99 7.63 -11.84
CA ALA A 68 -8.78 7.80 -13.05
C ALA A 68 -10.29 7.68 -12.81
N ASN A 69 -11.05 8.67 -13.31
CA ASN A 69 -12.51 8.76 -13.19
C ASN A 69 -13.05 8.82 -11.75
N GLU A 70 -12.21 9.18 -10.78
CA GLU A 70 -12.60 9.36 -9.39
C GLU A 70 -12.58 10.84 -9.00
N SER A 71 -13.33 11.19 -7.95
CA SER A 71 -13.12 12.48 -7.28
C SER A 71 -11.74 12.50 -6.60
N PRO A 72 -11.13 13.67 -6.35
CA PRO A 72 -9.83 13.74 -5.67
C PRO A 72 -9.81 12.99 -4.33
N VAL A 73 -10.90 13.09 -3.56
CA VAL A 73 -11.06 12.38 -2.29
C VAL A 73 -11.12 10.87 -2.51
N ALA A 74 -11.96 10.39 -3.43
CA ALA A 74 -12.13 8.96 -3.67
C ALA A 74 -10.87 8.30 -4.27
N GLY A 75 -10.18 9.01 -5.17
CA GLY A 75 -8.91 8.56 -5.74
C GLY A 75 -7.83 8.44 -4.67
N ARG A 76 -7.71 9.44 -3.78
CA ARG A 76 -6.77 9.41 -2.66
C ARG A 76 -7.04 8.25 -1.71
N GLU A 77 -8.30 8.06 -1.31
CA GLU A 77 -8.69 6.94 -0.43
C GLU A 77 -8.35 5.57 -1.04
N LYS A 78 -8.46 5.41 -2.37
CA LYS A 78 -8.00 4.20 -3.05
C LYS A 78 -6.48 4.03 -2.96
N CYS A 79 -5.72 5.10 -3.16
CA CYS A 79 -4.26 5.06 -3.03
C CYS A 79 -3.83 4.74 -1.59
N GLU A 80 -4.47 5.33 -0.58
CA GLU A 80 -4.27 5.00 0.84
C GLU A 80 -4.59 3.54 1.14
N THR A 81 -5.71 3.03 0.61
CA THR A 81 -6.09 1.61 0.71
C THR A 81 -5.04 0.72 0.07
N TYR A 82 -4.52 1.11 -1.11
CA TYR A 82 -3.49 0.36 -1.80
C TYR A 82 -2.18 0.31 -1.02
N ALA A 83 -1.71 1.45 -0.52
CA ALA A 83 -0.52 1.54 0.32
C ALA A 83 -0.66 0.70 1.60
N ALA A 84 -1.85 0.69 2.22
CA ALA A 84 -2.13 -0.17 3.36
C ALA A 84 -2.02 -1.66 3.00
N LEU A 85 -2.60 -2.10 1.88
CA LEU A 85 -2.50 -3.49 1.40
C LEU A 85 -1.06 -3.90 1.10
N LEU A 86 -0.28 -3.02 0.46
CA LEU A 86 1.14 -3.26 0.18
C LEU A 86 1.96 -3.39 1.46
N ARG A 87 1.67 -2.59 2.49
CA ARG A 87 2.32 -2.68 3.79
C ARG A 87 2.01 -3.99 4.51
N GLU A 88 0.76 -4.47 4.46
CA GLU A 88 0.41 -5.79 5.02
C GLU A 88 1.07 -6.92 4.20
N ALA A 89 1.13 -6.80 2.88
CA ALA A 89 1.84 -7.75 2.02
C ALA A 89 3.35 -7.79 2.31
N ALA A 90 3.97 -6.64 2.55
CA ALA A 90 5.38 -6.55 2.94
C ALA A 90 5.67 -7.38 4.19
N PHE A 91 4.83 -7.21 5.21
CA PHE A 91 4.96 -7.95 6.46
C PHE A 91 4.80 -9.47 6.25
N LEU A 92 3.86 -9.89 5.39
CA LEU A 92 3.71 -11.30 5.03
C LEU A 92 4.93 -11.86 4.27
N TYR A 93 5.57 -11.05 3.41
CA TYR A 93 6.81 -11.44 2.75
C TYR A 93 7.96 -11.64 3.75
N GLU A 94 8.08 -10.78 4.76
CA GLU A 94 9.08 -10.96 5.83
C GLU A 94 8.86 -12.24 6.63
N LEU A 95 7.61 -12.53 7.01
CA LEU A 95 7.28 -13.77 7.72
C LEU A 95 7.64 -15.01 6.90
N ARG A 96 7.65 -14.89 5.56
CA ARG A 96 8.07 -15.95 4.63
C ARG A 96 9.58 -15.95 4.32
N GLY A 97 10.36 -15.04 4.90
CA GLY A 97 11.79 -14.88 4.64
C GLY A 97 12.11 -14.32 3.25
N ARG A 98 11.17 -13.57 2.65
CA ARG A 98 11.29 -12.95 1.32
C ARG A 98 11.54 -11.44 1.45
N ASN A 99 12.64 -11.08 2.09
CA ASN A 99 12.92 -9.68 2.47
C ASN A 99 12.98 -8.74 1.27
N ASP A 100 13.54 -9.15 0.13
CA ASP A 100 13.58 -8.31 -1.08
C ASP A 100 12.16 -7.90 -1.54
N PHE A 101 11.20 -8.82 -1.46
CA PHE A 101 9.80 -8.54 -1.78
C PHE A 101 9.14 -7.65 -0.73
N ALA A 102 9.52 -7.80 0.54
CA ALA A 102 9.04 -6.93 1.61
C ALA A 102 9.51 -5.48 1.41
N VAL A 103 10.80 -5.28 1.11
CA VAL A 103 11.37 -3.97 0.82
C VAL A 103 10.71 -3.36 -0.41
N GLY A 104 10.58 -4.13 -1.50
CA GLY A 104 9.89 -3.66 -2.72
C GLY A 104 8.46 -3.22 -2.47
N ALA A 105 7.68 -3.99 -1.69
CA ALA A 105 6.31 -3.65 -1.35
C ALA A 105 6.20 -2.38 -0.48
N ARG A 106 7.14 -2.17 0.46
CA ARG A 106 7.22 -0.94 1.26
C ARG A 106 7.60 0.29 0.44
N GLN A 107 8.59 0.16 -0.44
CA GLN A 107 8.99 1.23 -1.37
C GLN A 107 7.80 1.66 -2.22
N LEU A 108 7.06 0.69 -2.77
CA LEU A 108 5.86 0.97 -3.55
C LEU A 108 4.74 1.62 -2.70
N ALA A 109 4.52 1.14 -1.48
CA ALA A 109 3.54 1.74 -0.57
C ALA A 109 3.85 3.22 -0.26
N LEU A 110 5.13 3.52 0.00
CA LEU A 110 5.60 4.90 0.23
C LEU A 110 5.44 5.73 -1.03
N HIS A 111 5.86 5.21 -2.19
CA HIS A 111 5.75 5.90 -3.47
C HIS A 111 4.30 6.29 -3.80
N VAL A 112 3.37 5.33 -3.69
CA VAL A 112 1.94 5.54 -3.93
C VAL A 112 1.37 6.61 -2.97
N THR A 113 1.79 6.58 -1.72
CA THR A 113 1.32 7.54 -0.70
C THR A 113 1.81 8.95 -1.01
N LEU A 114 3.07 9.11 -1.41
CA LEU A 114 3.66 10.39 -1.78
C LEU A 114 3.01 10.97 -3.05
N LEU A 115 2.83 10.15 -4.09
CA LEU A 115 2.19 10.58 -5.34
C LEU A 115 0.71 10.99 -5.16
N ALA A 116 0.01 10.38 -4.20
CA ALA A 116 -1.39 10.67 -3.92
C ALA A 116 -1.60 11.72 -2.81
N ALA A 117 -0.52 12.22 -2.20
CA ALA A 117 -0.59 13.18 -1.10
C ALA A 117 -1.28 14.47 -1.55
N PRO A 118 -2.23 15.02 -0.77
CA PRO A 118 -2.81 16.32 -1.07
C PRO A 118 -1.76 17.41 -0.86
N GLN A 119 -1.94 18.54 -1.55
CA GLN A 119 -1.09 19.71 -1.39
C GLN A 119 -1.91 20.90 -0.86
N PRO A 120 -1.72 21.31 0.41
CA PRO A 120 -0.78 20.79 1.40
C PRO A 120 -1.21 19.44 2.04
N PRO A 121 -0.27 18.64 2.59
CA PRO A 121 -0.58 17.34 3.16
C PRO A 121 -1.27 17.45 4.52
N ASP A 122 -2.31 16.63 4.72
CA ASP A 122 -3.01 16.51 6.00
C ASP A 122 -2.24 15.63 7.01
N GLU A 123 -2.60 15.72 8.29
CA GLU A 123 -1.93 15.00 9.38
C GLU A 123 -1.96 13.48 9.19
N ALA A 124 -3.06 12.94 8.65
CA ALA A 124 -3.17 11.50 8.42
C ALA A 124 -2.17 11.02 7.37
N THR A 125 -2.01 11.78 6.28
CA THR A 125 -1.02 11.52 5.23
C THR A 125 0.39 11.61 5.80
N ARG A 126 0.71 12.65 6.59
CA ARG A 126 2.03 12.82 7.24
C ARG A 126 2.39 11.63 8.14
N GLN A 127 1.46 11.20 8.98
CA GLN A 127 1.66 10.04 9.86
C GLN A 127 1.88 8.75 9.07
N LEU A 128 1.17 8.57 7.94
CA LEU A 128 1.35 7.41 7.08
C LEU A 128 2.72 7.42 6.39
N VAL A 129 3.14 8.55 5.82
CA VAL A 129 4.47 8.72 5.22
C VAL A 129 5.55 8.42 6.25
N LEU A 130 5.50 9.03 7.44
CA LEU A 130 6.46 8.79 8.52
C LEU A 130 6.54 7.30 8.90
N LYS A 131 5.38 6.63 8.99
CA LYS A 131 5.31 5.21 9.32
C LYS A 131 5.96 4.35 8.24
N LEU A 132 5.68 4.62 6.97
CA LEU A 132 6.23 3.87 5.84
C LEU A 132 7.74 4.10 5.67
N THR A 133 8.21 5.33 5.91
CA THR A 133 9.64 5.65 5.95
C THR A 133 10.35 4.90 7.09
N ASN A 134 9.74 4.83 8.28
CA ASN A 134 10.28 4.06 9.40
C ASN A 134 10.29 2.54 9.12
N ASP A 135 9.28 2.02 8.43
CA ASP A 135 9.24 0.60 8.02
C ASP A 135 10.36 0.25 7.01
N LEU A 136 10.97 1.25 6.36
CA LEU A 136 12.13 1.14 5.46
C LEU A 136 13.47 1.49 6.11
N ALA A 137 13.50 1.82 7.41
CA ALA A 137 14.70 2.32 8.07
C ALA A 137 15.88 1.33 7.94
N GLY A 138 16.94 1.78 7.27
CA GLY A 138 18.14 0.98 7.01
C GLY A 138 18.28 0.50 5.56
N GLU A 139 17.22 0.57 4.76
CA GLU A 139 17.25 0.28 3.33
C GLU A 139 17.41 1.55 2.50
N PRO A 140 18.22 1.53 1.42
CA PRO A 140 18.31 2.68 0.52
C PRO A 140 16.97 2.91 -0.18
N LEU A 141 16.47 4.15 -0.14
CA LEU A 141 15.29 4.53 -0.91
C LEU A 141 15.59 4.50 -2.41
N HIS A 142 14.64 3.99 -3.19
CA HIS A 142 14.73 4.09 -4.65
C HIS A 142 14.70 5.57 -5.04
N ALA A 143 15.48 5.96 -6.06
CA ALA A 143 15.67 7.38 -6.41
C ALA A 143 14.36 8.17 -6.60
N PRO A 144 13.31 7.65 -7.27
CA PRO A 144 12.04 8.36 -7.39
C PRO A 144 11.35 8.60 -6.03
N VAL A 145 11.41 7.62 -5.13
CA VAL A 145 10.80 7.70 -3.79
C VAL A 145 11.55 8.70 -2.93
N ALA A 146 12.89 8.70 -2.99
CA ALA A 146 13.73 9.65 -2.27
C ALA A 146 13.48 11.10 -2.72
N ALA A 147 13.32 11.32 -4.04
CA ALA A 147 13.03 12.64 -4.58
C ALA A 147 11.66 13.16 -4.10
N LEU A 148 10.61 12.34 -4.21
CA LEU A 148 9.27 12.71 -3.75
C LEU A 148 9.19 12.94 -2.24
N LEU A 149 9.93 12.14 -1.45
CA LEU A 149 9.99 12.34 0.00
C LEU A 149 10.65 13.66 0.36
N ALA A 150 11.74 14.04 -0.33
CA ALA A 150 12.40 15.31 -0.12
C ALA A 150 11.50 16.51 -0.47
N GLU A 151 10.71 16.41 -1.54
CA GLU A 151 9.70 17.42 -1.90
C GLU A 151 8.62 17.53 -0.81
N PHE A 152 8.09 16.38 -0.35
CA PHE A 152 7.09 16.32 0.72
C PHE A 152 7.57 16.95 2.04
N GLU A 153 8.83 16.73 2.41
CA GLU A 153 9.45 17.33 3.60
C GLU A 153 9.70 18.84 3.43
N HIS A 154 9.95 19.32 2.20
CA HIS A 154 10.18 20.74 1.93
C HIS A 154 8.91 21.57 2.06
N ASP A 155 7.76 21.00 1.69
CA ASP A 155 6.43 21.63 1.87
C ASP A 155 6.00 21.72 3.35
N GLU A 156 6.78 21.15 4.30
CA GLU A 156 6.57 21.32 5.75
C GLU A 156 7.29 22.54 6.35
N ALA A 157 8.24 23.17 5.63
CA ALA A 157 9.11 24.25 6.14
C ALA A 157 8.55 25.65 5.89
#